data_AF-A0A2V7T3B0-F1
#
_entry.id   AF-A0A2V7T3B0-F1
#
_cell.length_a   1.000
_cell.length_b   1.000
_cell.length_c   1.000
_cell.angle_alpha   90.00
_cell.angle_beta   90.00
_cell.angle_gamma   90.00
#
_symmetry.space_group_name_H-M   'P 1'
#
loop_
_entity.id
_entity.type
_entity.pdbx_description
1 polymer ?
#
loop_
_entity_poly.entity_id
_entity_poly.type
_entity_poly.pdbx_seq_one_letter_code
_entity_poly.pdbx_strand_id
1 'polypeptide(L)'
;MSFQRRAAAGFVALLGFSLLAAACGGSTGLPTAVFTNVVDTVSLYALRGTAITLPSAYALEGATTVRTDQSTFFDFAFDFDSVGEPALFPTGAVNLGQLSGLQKSTRPFEAITVATGSGYIVDRPIAIDSGTVVIVRSRPSQCLITATVSMYAKLRVLRVDSTARRVDFEILVDQNCGYRGLAPGVPTQ
;
A
#
# COMPACT_ATOMS: atom_id res chain seq x y z
N MET A 1 10.67 -78.64 -23.67
CA MET A 1 9.65 -77.89 -24.44
C MET A 1 8.34 -78.64 -24.22
N SER A 2 7.27 -78.17 -23.59
CA SER A 2 6.79 -76.85 -23.18
C SER A 2 5.71 -77.07 -22.09
N PHE A 3 5.57 -76.09 -21.18
CA PHE A 3 4.94 -76.16 -19.86
C PHE A 3 3.40 -76.29 -19.84
N GLN A 4 2.89 -76.93 -18.77
CA GLN A 4 1.47 -77.11 -18.41
C GLN A 4 0.75 -75.81 -18.01
N ARG A 5 -0.57 -75.82 -18.26
CA ARG A 5 -1.63 -74.86 -17.88
C ARG A 5 -1.59 -74.42 -16.41
N ARG A 6 -1.92 -73.15 -16.16
CA ARG A 6 -2.77 -72.71 -15.03
C ARG A 6 -3.60 -71.49 -15.42
N ALA A 7 -4.92 -71.62 -15.33
CA ALA A 7 -5.84 -70.49 -15.23
C ALA A 7 -5.94 -70.07 -13.76
N ALA A 8 -5.91 -68.77 -13.48
CA ALA A 8 -6.35 -68.21 -12.21
C ALA A 8 -6.94 -66.82 -12.48
N ALA A 9 -8.19 -66.65 -12.07
CA ALA A 9 -8.97 -65.42 -12.12
C ALA A 9 -8.81 -64.58 -10.84
N GLY A 10 -9.13 -63.28 -10.94
CA GLY A 10 -9.24 -62.33 -9.81
C GLY A 10 -7.94 -61.57 -9.57
N PHE A 11 -7.90 -60.26 -9.36
CA PHE A 11 -8.88 -59.37 -8.73
C PHE A 11 -8.66 -57.91 -9.22
N VAL A 12 -9.74 -57.13 -9.33
CA VAL A 12 -9.72 -55.69 -9.61
C VAL A 12 -9.10 -54.94 -8.44
N ALA A 13 -8.17 -54.02 -8.70
CA ALA A 13 -7.84 -52.92 -7.80
C ALA A 13 -7.59 -51.65 -8.64
N LEU A 14 -8.68 -50.93 -8.94
CA LEU A 14 -8.66 -49.53 -9.30
C LEU A 14 -8.13 -48.73 -8.10
N LEU A 15 -6.83 -48.43 -8.08
CA LEU A 15 -6.29 -47.43 -7.16
C LEU A 15 -6.42 -46.05 -7.83
N GLY A 16 -7.54 -45.43 -7.50
CA GLY A 16 -7.90 -44.08 -7.89
C GLY A 16 -6.93 -43.04 -7.37
N PHE A 17 -6.76 -42.04 -8.23
CA PHE A 17 -6.13 -40.74 -7.99
C PHE A 17 -6.55 -40.11 -6.66
N SER A 18 -5.58 -39.66 -5.87
CA SER A 18 -5.78 -38.58 -4.90
C SER A 18 -4.51 -37.72 -4.83
N LEU A 19 -4.41 -36.77 -5.76
CA LEU A 19 -3.56 -35.58 -5.61
C LEU A 19 -4.08 -34.80 -4.41
N LEU A 20 -3.55 -35.08 -3.21
CA LEU A 20 -3.68 -34.19 -2.07
C LEU A 20 -2.66 -33.06 -2.22
N ALA A 21 -2.95 -32.12 -3.13
CA ALA A 21 -2.35 -30.79 -3.11
C ALA A 21 -3.03 -29.97 -2.00
N ALA A 22 -2.84 -30.36 -0.75
CA ALA A 22 -3.18 -29.55 0.41
C ALA A 22 -1.93 -28.77 0.83
N ALA A 23 -1.60 -27.75 0.05
CA ALA A 23 -0.67 -26.70 0.46
C ALA A 23 -1.26 -25.32 0.12
N CYS A 24 -2.52 -25.12 0.50
CA CYS A 24 -3.08 -23.78 0.64
C CYS A 24 -2.95 -23.40 2.12
N GLY A 25 -1.82 -22.79 2.48
CA GLY A 25 -1.63 -22.23 3.81
C GLY A 25 -0.16 -22.00 4.14
N GLY A 26 0.23 -20.73 4.23
CA GLY A 26 1.41 -20.32 5.00
C GLY A 26 2.49 -19.58 4.21
N SER A 27 2.42 -18.25 4.29
CA SER A 27 3.41 -17.25 3.85
C SER A 27 3.47 -16.98 2.35
N THR A 28 3.12 -15.75 1.99
CA THR A 28 3.47 -15.09 0.72
C THR A 28 4.99 -14.86 0.56
N GLY A 29 5.83 -15.59 1.28
CA GLY A 29 7.27 -15.33 1.40
C GLY A 29 7.62 -14.04 2.17
N LEU A 30 6.62 -13.37 2.76
CA LEU A 30 6.82 -12.15 3.55
C LEU A 30 7.22 -12.49 5.00
N PRO A 31 8.08 -11.66 5.63
CA PRO A 31 8.37 -11.80 7.06
C PRO A 31 7.11 -11.66 7.91
N THR A 32 7.15 -12.21 9.13
CA THR A 32 6.08 -12.06 10.11
C THR A 32 5.86 -10.58 10.42
N ALA A 33 4.61 -10.13 10.41
CA ALA A 33 4.25 -8.78 10.83
C ALA A 33 4.55 -8.59 12.32
N VAL A 34 5.23 -7.48 12.64
CA VAL A 34 5.63 -7.12 14.00
C VAL A 34 5.28 -5.68 14.35
N PHE A 35 5.05 -4.83 13.35
CA PHE A 35 4.63 -3.46 13.54
C PHE A 35 3.11 -3.41 13.70
N THR A 36 2.68 -2.77 14.79
CA THR A 36 1.26 -2.51 15.03
C THR A 36 0.83 -1.31 14.20
N ASN A 37 -0.24 -1.49 13.42
CA ASN A 37 -0.87 -0.39 12.73
C ASN A 37 -1.61 0.50 13.74
N VAL A 38 -1.32 1.79 13.67
CA VAL A 38 -1.94 2.82 14.49
C VAL A 38 -2.40 3.97 13.59
N VAL A 39 -3.45 4.66 14.00
CA VAL A 39 -3.88 5.90 13.35
C VAL A 39 -3.11 7.04 13.98
N ASP A 40 -2.48 7.86 13.16
CA ASP A 40 -1.78 9.08 13.54
C ASP A 40 -2.38 10.29 12.81
N THR A 41 -2.08 11.50 13.28
CA THR A 41 -2.46 12.77 12.65
C THR A 41 -1.24 13.50 12.14
N VAL A 42 -1.28 13.93 10.88
CA VAL A 42 -0.14 14.53 10.18
C VAL A 42 -0.57 15.84 9.52
N SER A 43 0.36 16.79 9.49
CA SER A 43 0.24 18.03 8.73
C SER A 43 1.29 18.10 7.64
N LEU A 44 0.89 18.46 6.42
CA LEU A 44 1.80 18.81 5.32
C LEU A 44 1.50 20.21 4.82
N TYR A 45 2.55 20.90 4.38
CA TYR A 45 2.48 22.23 3.79
C TYR A 45 2.63 22.14 2.27
N ALA A 46 2.05 23.09 1.55
CA ALA A 46 2.07 23.08 0.10
C ALA A 46 3.50 23.25 -0.43
N LEU A 47 3.92 22.40 -1.37
CA LEU A 47 5.25 22.49 -2.02
C LEU A 47 5.59 23.91 -2.50
N ARG A 48 4.58 24.63 -3.00
CA ARG A 48 4.71 26.01 -3.46
C ARG A 48 4.01 26.97 -2.52
N GLY A 49 4.62 28.13 -2.29
CA GLY A 49 4.02 29.23 -1.53
C GLY A 49 4.10 29.11 -0.01
N THR A 50 4.82 28.11 0.51
CA THR A 50 5.20 28.02 1.94
C THR A 50 6.72 27.97 2.10
N ALA A 51 7.22 28.13 3.32
CA ALA A 51 8.66 28.03 3.59
C ALA A 51 9.20 26.65 3.21
N ILE A 52 10.34 26.59 2.51
CA ILE A 52 10.97 25.34 2.06
C ILE A 52 11.38 24.42 3.20
N THR A 53 11.50 24.95 4.43
CA THR A 53 11.84 24.18 5.63
C THR A 53 10.65 23.40 6.20
N LEU A 54 9.44 23.63 5.69
CA LEU A 54 8.24 22.92 6.11
C LEU A 54 8.09 21.62 5.33
N PRO A 55 7.67 20.53 5.97
CA PRO A 55 7.46 19.27 5.29
C PRO A 55 6.30 19.38 4.30
N SER A 56 6.56 19.01 3.05
CA SER A 56 5.58 19.08 1.96
C SER A 56 5.21 17.72 1.39
N ALA A 57 5.88 16.67 1.86
CA ALA A 57 5.68 15.31 1.39
C ALA A 57 5.65 14.30 2.54
N TYR A 58 5.27 13.08 2.22
CA TYR A 58 5.19 11.99 3.19
C TYR A 58 5.76 10.70 2.59
N ALA A 59 6.56 10.01 3.38
CA ALA A 59 7.06 8.67 3.08
C ALA A 59 6.33 7.66 3.97
N LEU A 60 5.78 6.62 3.36
CA LEU A 60 5.20 5.49 4.07
C LEU A 60 6.30 4.72 4.80
N GLU A 61 7.47 4.60 4.19
CA GLU A 61 8.65 4.06 4.85
C GLU A 61 9.05 4.96 6.03
N GLY A 62 9.02 4.39 7.24
CA GLY A 62 9.27 5.12 8.48
C GLY A 62 8.11 5.99 8.94
N ALA A 63 6.98 6.02 8.20
CA ALA A 63 5.80 6.83 8.50
C ALA A 63 6.14 8.28 8.87
N THR A 64 6.80 8.99 7.95
CA THR A 64 7.44 10.28 8.25
C THR A 64 7.13 11.36 7.24
N THR A 65 7.08 12.60 7.73
CA THR A 65 6.98 13.79 6.89
C THR A 65 8.35 14.14 6.30
N VAL A 66 8.35 14.58 5.04
CA VAL A 66 9.56 14.83 4.26
C VAL A 66 9.64 16.27 3.81
N ARG A 67 10.82 16.85 4.05
CA ARG A 67 11.27 18.12 3.48
C ARG A 67 11.83 17.89 2.09
N THR A 68 11.14 18.40 1.07
CA THR A 68 11.48 18.15 -0.33
C THR A 68 12.71 18.94 -0.81
N ASP A 69 13.18 19.91 -0.03
CA ASP A 69 14.47 20.57 -0.26
C ASP A 69 15.67 19.70 0.17
N GLN A 70 15.44 18.68 1.00
CA GLN A 70 16.48 17.80 1.53
C GLN A 70 16.43 16.39 0.95
N SER A 71 15.26 15.92 0.50
CA SER A 71 15.08 14.55 0.02
C SER A 71 13.96 14.42 -1.00
N THR A 72 14.17 13.54 -1.98
CA THR A 72 13.15 13.07 -2.93
C THR A 72 12.57 11.71 -2.55
N PHE A 73 12.94 11.21 -1.37
CA PHE A 73 12.48 9.93 -0.84
C PHE A 73 11.13 10.10 -0.14
N PHE A 74 10.07 10.17 -0.94
CA PHE A 74 8.69 10.23 -0.49
C PHE A 74 7.76 9.51 -1.48
N ASP A 75 6.52 9.29 -1.05
CA ASP A 75 5.49 8.58 -1.81
C ASP A 75 4.38 9.51 -2.32
N PHE A 76 4.09 10.58 -1.58
CA PHE A 76 3.23 11.63 -2.08
C PHE A 76 3.62 12.98 -1.51
N ALA A 77 3.27 14.04 -2.25
CA ALA A 77 3.40 15.41 -1.80
C ALA A 77 2.03 16.09 -1.73
N PHE A 78 1.96 17.19 -0.97
CA PHE A 78 0.80 18.08 -0.94
C PHE A 78 1.15 19.40 -1.62
N ASP A 79 0.24 19.88 -2.47
CA ASP A 79 0.28 21.23 -3.01
C ASP A 79 -1.13 21.61 -3.49
N PHE A 80 -1.27 22.81 -4.02
CA PHE A 80 -2.42 23.19 -4.83
C PHE A 80 -2.09 22.90 -6.30
N ASP A 81 -3.05 22.43 -7.08
CA ASP A 81 -2.86 22.09 -8.48
C ASP A 81 -2.77 23.34 -9.39
N SER A 82 -2.82 23.15 -10.70
CA SER A 82 -2.71 24.26 -11.67
C SER A 82 -3.92 25.20 -11.67
N VAL A 83 -5.08 24.76 -11.17
CA VAL A 83 -6.30 25.59 -11.05
C VAL A 83 -6.50 26.12 -9.63
N GLY A 84 -5.59 25.80 -8.71
CA GLY A 84 -5.61 26.28 -7.33
C GLY A 84 -6.44 25.42 -6.39
N GLU A 85 -6.73 24.16 -6.75
CA GLU A 85 -7.37 23.20 -5.84
C GLU A 85 -6.33 22.42 -5.03
N PRO A 86 -6.55 22.22 -3.71
CA PRO A 86 -5.66 21.38 -2.91
C PRO A 86 -5.64 19.94 -3.43
N ALA A 87 -4.46 19.35 -3.54
CA ALA A 87 -4.27 18.05 -4.14
C ALA A 87 -3.10 17.26 -3.52
N LEU A 88 -3.19 15.94 -3.59
CA LEU A 88 -2.08 15.04 -3.33
C LEU A 88 -1.45 14.59 -4.64
N PHE A 89 -0.12 14.58 -4.68
CA PHE A 89 0.67 14.30 -5.87
C PHE A 89 1.46 13.02 -5.66
N PRO A 90 1.19 11.93 -6.42
CA PRO A 90 2.08 10.78 -6.45
C PRO A 90 3.43 11.17 -7.08
N THR A 91 4.45 10.34 -6.92
CA THR A 91 5.80 10.60 -7.44
C THR A 91 5.83 10.89 -8.94
N GLY A 92 4.96 10.27 -9.74
CA GLY A 92 4.92 10.54 -11.19
C GLY A 92 4.39 11.93 -11.52
N ALA A 93 3.47 12.46 -10.70
CA ALA A 93 2.92 13.81 -10.89
C ALA A 93 3.93 14.94 -10.58
N VAL A 94 5.01 14.60 -9.86
CA VAL A 94 6.13 15.51 -9.57
C VAL A 94 7.41 15.14 -10.32
N ASN A 95 7.30 14.33 -11.38
CA ASN A 95 8.42 13.92 -12.24
C ASN A 95 9.55 13.13 -11.54
N LEU A 96 9.22 12.39 -10.49
CA LEU A 96 10.14 11.49 -9.77
C LEU A 96 9.96 10.01 -10.16
N GLY A 97 9.25 9.75 -11.25
CA GLY A 97 8.90 8.41 -11.74
C GLY A 97 7.57 7.89 -11.16
N GLN A 98 6.92 6.97 -11.86
CA GLN A 98 5.59 6.44 -11.55
C GLN A 98 5.65 5.24 -10.57
N LEU A 99 6.32 5.41 -9.43
CA LEU A 99 6.62 4.33 -8.50
C LEU A 99 5.60 4.21 -7.36
N SER A 100 5.06 5.33 -6.91
CA SER A 100 4.00 5.41 -5.90
C SER A 100 2.66 5.68 -6.56
N GLY A 101 1.57 5.46 -5.82
CA GLY A 101 0.24 5.73 -6.35
C GLY A 101 -0.80 6.04 -5.30
N LEU A 102 -1.83 6.76 -5.73
CA LEU A 102 -2.94 7.23 -4.91
C LEU A 102 -4.27 6.73 -5.46
N GLN A 103 -5.17 6.33 -4.59
CA GLN A 103 -6.51 5.89 -4.96
C GLN A 103 -7.53 6.54 -4.03
N LYS A 104 -8.37 7.43 -4.56
CA LYS A 104 -9.53 7.92 -3.81
C LYS A 104 -10.50 6.79 -3.53
N SER A 105 -11.07 6.79 -2.34
CA SER A 105 -12.09 5.85 -1.91
C SER A 105 -13.41 6.56 -1.64
N THR A 106 -14.52 5.91 -2.00
CA THR A 106 -15.87 6.31 -1.58
C THR A 106 -16.28 5.66 -0.25
N ARG A 107 -15.53 4.67 0.22
CA ARG A 107 -15.73 4.05 1.54
C ARG A 107 -15.14 4.93 2.64
N PRO A 108 -15.79 5.00 3.82
CA PRO A 108 -15.24 5.72 4.97
C PRO A 108 -13.92 5.09 5.44
N PHE A 109 -13.10 5.89 6.11
CA PHE A 109 -11.74 5.53 6.54
C PHE A 109 -11.68 4.23 7.34
N GLU A 110 -12.61 4.05 8.26
CA GLU A 110 -12.70 2.91 9.18
C GLU A 110 -13.08 1.62 8.44
N ALA A 111 -13.84 1.72 7.35
CA ALA A 111 -14.27 0.58 6.56
C ALA A 111 -13.15 0.02 5.66
N ILE A 112 -12.08 0.77 5.43
CA ILE A 112 -10.92 0.32 4.66
C ILE A 112 -10.02 -0.48 5.60
N THR A 113 -10.20 -1.80 5.61
CA THR A 113 -9.37 -2.73 6.41
C THR A 113 -8.31 -3.44 5.60
N VAL A 114 -8.37 -3.37 4.26
CA VAL A 114 -7.37 -3.95 3.35
C VAL A 114 -7.21 -3.00 2.15
N ALA A 115 -5.97 -2.66 1.80
CA ALA A 115 -5.65 -1.85 0.62
C ALA A 115 -6.06 -2.58 -0.66
N THR A 116 -6.40 -1.91 -1.76
CA THR A 116 -6.65 -2.60 -3.04
C THR A 116 -5.33 -2.96 -3.73
N GLY A 117 -5.36 -3.89 -4.70
CA GLY A 117 -4.17 -4.30 -5.45
C GLY A 117 -3.92 -3.48 -6.73
N SER A 118 -4.90 -2.67 -7.16
CA SER A 118 -4.89 -1.98 -8.46
C SER A 118 -5.76 -0.72 -8.44
N GLY A 119 -5.72 0.06 -9.52
CA GLY A 119 -6.52 1.28 -9.64
C GLY A 119 -5.87 2.53 -9.00
N TYR A 120 -4.57 2.46 -8.71
CA TYR A 120 -3.80 3.59 -8.24
C TYR A 120 -3.47 4.54 -9.40
N ILE A 121 -3.70 5.83 -9.17
CA ILE A 121 -3.24 6.93 -10.01
C ILE A 121 -1.79 7.22 -9.66
N VAL A 122 -0.90 7.17 -10.64
CA VAL A 122 0.56 7.23 -10.42
C VAL A 122 1.23 8.46 -11.04
N ASP A 123 0.52 9.21 -11.87
CA ASP A 123 1.10 10.18 -12.81
C ASP A 123 0.44 11.56 -12.79
N ARG A 124 -0.67 11.73 -12.06
CA ARG A 124 -1.38 13.00 -11.95
C ARG A 124 -1.85 13.27 -10.52
N PRO A 125 -2.01 14.55 -10.14
CA PRO A 125 -2.58 14.88 -8.84
C PRO A 125 -4.00 14.34 -8.68
N ILE A 126 -4.37 14.09 -7.43
CA ILE A 126 -5.76 13.91 -7.03
C ILE A 126 -6.19 15.09 -6.17
N ALA A 127 -7.21 15.82 -6.61
CA ALA A 127 -7.81 16.89 -5.82
C ALA A 127 -8.33 16.32 -4.48
N ILE A 128 -8.28 17.07 -3.40
CA ILE A 128 -8.75 16.63 -2.09
C ILE A 128 -9.57 17.73 -1.42
N ASP A 129 -10.46 17.34 -0.53
CA ASP A 129 -11.18 18.24 0.36
C ASP A 129 -11.32 17.60 1.76
N SER A 130 -11.95 18.31 2.68
CA SER A 130 -12.21 17.77 4.03
C SER A 130 -13.14 16.57 3.93
N GLY A 131 -12.72 15.44 4.49
CA GLY A 131 -13.43 14.16 4.41
C GLY A 131 -12.98 13.26 3.26
N THR A 132 -12.18 13.75 2.31
CA THR A 132 -11.62 12.90 1.25
C THR A 132 -10.79 11.75 1.85
N VAL A 133 -11.07 10.52 1.44
CA VAL A 133 -10.33 9.31 1.85
C VAL A 133 -9.47 8.80 0.70
N VAL A 134 -8.21 8.50 0.98
CA VAL A 134 -7.22 8.04 0.00
C VAL A 134 -6.50 6.80 0.50
N ILE A 135 -6.35 5.81 -0.37
CA ILE A 135 -5.45 4.67 -0.18
C ILE A 135 -4.15 5.00 -0.92
N VAL A 136 -3.03 4.81 -0.25
CA VAL A 136 -1.70 5.08 -0.78
C VAL A 136 -0.95 3.77 -0.95
N ARG A 137 -0.29 3.62 -2.09
CA ARG A 137 0.71 2.58 -2.33
C ARG A 137 2.07 3.26 -2.43
N SER A 138 3.01 2.84 -1.60
CA SER A 138 4.37 3.36 -1.64
C SER A 138 5.08 2.95 -2.92
N ARG A 139 6.15 3.68 -3.24
CA ARG A 139 7.20 3.17 -4.11
C ARG A 139 7.70 1.81 -3.60
N PRO A 140 8.07 0.87 -4.47
CA PRO A 140 8.62 -0.39 -4.02
C PRO A 140 9.93 -0.13 -3.25
N SER A 141 10.04 -0.67 -2.05
CA SER A 141 11.28 -0.65 -1.26
C SER A 141 11.79 -2.07 -1.08
N GLN A 142 13.10 -2.19 -0.85
CA GLN A 142 13.69 -3.48 -0.52
C GLN A 142 13.20 -3.88 0.87
N CYS A 143 12.51 -4.99 0.95
CA CYS A 143 12.27 -5.67 2.21
C CYS A 143 12.98 -7.01 2.21
N LEU A 144 13.84 -7.22 3.20
CA LEU A 144 14.78 -8.35 3.23
C LEU A 144 15.70 -8.37 1.99
N ILE A 145 16.53 -9.40 1.89
CA ILE A 145 17.57 -9.50 0.85
C ILE A 145 16.97 -9.71 -0.56
N THR A 146 15.79 -10.31 -0.68
CA THR A 146 15.26 -10.81 -1.96
C THR A 146 13.89 -10.28 -2.34
N ALA A 147 13.17 -9.56 -1.48
CA ALA A 147 11.83 -9.07 -1.79
C ALA A 147 11.84 -7.55 -2.02
N THR A 148 11.20 -7.12 -3.10
CA THR A 148 10.90 -5.70 -3.35
C THR A 148 9.39 -5.56 -3.33
N VAL A 149 8.88 -4.86 -2.33
CA VAL A 149 7.44 -4.78 -2.04
C VAL A 149 7.04 -3.34 -1.77
N SER A 150 5.77 -3.02 -2.01
CA SER A 150 5.19 -1.75 -1.59
C SER A 150 4.59 -1.88 -0.20
N MET A 151 4.65 -0.79 0.56
CA MET A 151 3.83 -0.55 1.74
C MET A 151 2.51 0.10 1.33
N TYR A 152 1.53 0.03 2.22
CA TYR A 152 0.21 0.59 1.99
C TYR A 152 -0.23 1.44 3.16
N ALA A 153 -1.00 2.47 2.86
CA ALA A 153 -1.62 3.31 3.87
C ALA A 153 -3.05 3.66 3.47
N LYS A 154 -3.83 4.10 4.45
CA LYS A 154 -5.04 4.88 4.22
C LYS A 154 -4.92 6.20 4.95
N LEU A 155 -5.48 7.25 4.37
CA LEU A 155 -5.60 8.55 5.02
C LEU A 155 -7.00 9.13 4.81
N ARG A 156 -7.44 9.97 5.74
CA ARG A 156 -8.61 10.83 5.61
C ARG A 156 -8.20 12.26 5.89
N VAL A 157 -8.51 13.14 4.96
CA VAL A 157 -8.28 14.58 5.12
C VAL A 157 -9.23 15.11 6.19
N LEU A 158 -8.67 15.68 7.25
CA LEU A 158 -9.43 16.30 8.33
C LEU A 158 -9.76 17.75 7.97
N ARG A 159 -8.80 18.47 7.40
CA ARG A 159 -8.93 19.88 7.02
C ARG A 159 -7.93 20.28 5.96
N VAL A 160 -8.32 21.21 5.10
CA VAL A 160 -7.41 22.02 4.30
C VAL A 160 -7.50 23.48 4.76
N ASP A 161 -6.37 24.06 5.14
CA ASP A 161 -6.23 25.48 5.42
C ASP A 161 -5.60 26.18 4.22
N SER A 162 -6.41 26.89 3.42
CA SER A 162 -5.93 27.57 2.22
C SER A 162 -5.10 28.81 2.51
N THR A 163 -5.28 29.45 3.67
CA THR A 163 -4.49 30.61 4.09
C THR A 163 -3.09 30.17 4.52
N ALA A 164 -3.00 29.15 5.37
CA ALA A 164 -1.73 28.56 5.78
C ALA A 164 -1.12 27.63 4.70
N ARG A 165 -1.87 27.34 3.64
CA ARG A 165 -1.53 26.37 2.58
C ARG A 165 -1.09 25.03 3.18
N ARG A 166 -1.92 24.49 4.08
CA ARG A 166 -1.65 23.28 4.88
C ARG A 166 -2.79 22.29 4.74
N VAL A 167 -2.47 21.00 4.69
CA VAL A 167 -3.44 19.91 4.86
C VAL A 167 -3.16 19.21 6.18
N ASP A 168 -4.22 18.94 6.94
CA ASP A 168 -4.21 18.10 8.12
C ASP A 168 -5.01 16.82 7.79
N PHE A 169 -4.44 15.65 8.07
CA PHE A 169 -5.08 14.36 7.80
C PHE A 169 -4.76 13.35 8.90
N GLU A 170 -5.66 12.40 9.11
CA GLU A 170 -5.34 11.18 9.84
C GLU A 170 -4.85 10.11 8.85
N ILE A 171 -3.89 9.30 9.26
CA ILE A 171 -3.27 8.27 8.43
C ILE A 171 -2.98 7.01 9.26
N LEU A 172 -3.13 5.86 8.63
CA LEU A 172 -2.61 4.58 9.13
C LEU A 172 -1.72 4.00 8.04
N VAL A 173 -0.48 3.72 8.40
CA VAL A 173 0.52 3.12 7.51
C VAL A 173 0.82 1.71 7.99
N ASP A 174 0.73 0.74 7.09
CA ASP A 174 1.24 -0.61 7.32
C ASP A 174 2.74 -0.64 7.00
N GLN A 175 3.56 -0.59 8.05
CA GLN A 175 5.02 -0.69 7.95
C GLN A 175 5.52 -2.14 7.84
N ASN A 176 4.61 -3.12 7.85
CA ASN A 176 4.98 -4.50 7.63
C ASN A 176 5.13 -4.76 6.13
N CYS A 177 6.27 -5.31 5.76
CA CYS A 177 6.66 -5.48 4.37
C CYS A 177 5.63 -6.23 3.53
N GLY A 178 5.06 -5.55 2.52
CA GLY A 178 4.14 -6.15 1.56
C GLY A 178 2.76 -6.48 2.13
N TYR A 179 2.51 -6.21 3.41
CA TYR A 179 1.19 -6.36 4.00
C TYR A 179 0.28 -5.26 3.50
N ARG A 180 -1.01 -5.60 3.37
CA ARG A 180 -2.06 -4.70 2.89
C ARG A 180 -3.09 -4.41 3.98
N GLY A 181 -2.85 -4.88 5.21
CA GLY A 181 -3.80 -4.75 6.31
C GLY A 181 -3.86 -3.29 6.77
N LEU A 182 -5.04 -2.69 6.71
CA LEU A 182 -5.27 -1.28 7.07
C LEU A 182 -6.25 -1.15 8.25
N ALA A 183 -6.40 -2.19 9.05
CA ALA A 183 -7.04 -2.11 10.36
C ALA A 183 -5.98 -1.82 11.44
N PRO A 184 -6.33 -1.11 12.53
CA PRO A 184 -5.47 -1.00 13.70
C PRO A 184 -5.11 -2.38 14.28
N GLY A 185 -3.93 -2.50 14.88
CA GLY A 185 -3.40 -3.77 15.37
C GLY A 185 -2.31 -4.35 14.47
N VAL A 186 -1.79 -5.52 14.83
CA VAL A 186 -0.83 -6.23 13.98
C VAL A 186 -1.58 -6.84 12.80
N PRO A 187 -1.23 -6.53 11.54
CA PRO A 187 -1.97 -7.00 10.38
C PRO A 187 -1.78 -8.51 10.17
N THR A 188 -2.83 -9.16 9.71
CA THR A 188 -2.78 -10.52 9.18
C THR A 188 -2.60 -10.47 7.66
N GLN A 189 -2.00 -11.50 7.07
CA GLN A 189 -1.86 -11.62 5.60
C GLN A 189 -3.21 -11.72 4.90
#